data_AF-F4XKS1-F1
#
_entry.id   AF-F4XKS1-F1
#
_cell.length_a   1.000
_cell.length_b   1.000
_cell.length_c   1.000
_cell.angle_alpha   90.00
_cell.angle_beta   90.00
_cell.angle_gamma   90.00
#
_symmetry.space_group_name_H-M   'P 1'
#
loop_
_entity.id
_entity.type
_entity.pdbx_description
1 polymer ?
#
loop_
_entity_poly.entity_id
_entity_poly.type
_entity_poly.pdbx_seq_one_letter_code
_entity_poly.pdbx_strand_id
1 'polypeptide(L)'
;GDQLKKSAVVQEKFGPMQPSISNEDMFFSQARELFEEIVDWLGSDSVCGLQHGELESKLLENGYELLRRLLQGYFDRRSDDEIEGECFR
;
A
#
# COMPACT_ATOMS: atom_id res chain seq x y z
N GLY A 1 -16.84 27.64 48.28
CA GLY A 1 -16.04 28.62 47.54
C GLY A 1 -15.05 27.82 46.72
N ASP A 2 -15.30 27.56 45.45
CA ASP A 2 -15.36 28.54 44.36
C ASP A 2 -13.93 29.03 44.00
N GLN A 3 -13.48 28.53 42.84
CA GLN A 3 -12.36 28.96 41.99
C GLN A 3 -10.92 28.86 42.55
N LEU A 4 -9.87 28.58 41.78
CA LEU A 4 -9.54 29.07 40.45
C LEU A 4 -8.63 28.04 39.74
N LYS A 5 -8.98 27.75 38.48
CA LYS A 5 -8.16 27.02 37.49
C LYS A 5 -7.10 27.95 36.87
N LYS A 6 -6.21 27.36 36.04
CA LYS A 6 -5.22 27.91 35.07
C LYS A 6 -3.80 27.82 35.63
N SER A 7 -2.76 27.33 34.96
CA SER A 7 -2.35 27.18 33.54
C SER A 7 -1.07 26.30 33.56
N ALA A 8 -0.47 25.71 32.53
CA ALA A 8 -0.62 25.71 31.08
C ALA A 8 0.26 24.57 30.50
N VAL A 9 -0.28 23.87 29.50
CA VAL A 9 0.33 23.64 28.17
C VAL A 9 1.77 23.11 28.11
N VAL A 10 1.92 21.84 27.70
CA VAL A 10 2.62 21.49 26.44
C VAL A 10 1.86 20.33 25.81
N GLN A 11 0.96 20.65 24.88
CA GLN A 11 0.43 19.66 23.94
C GLN A 11 1.47 19.52 22.83
N GLU A 12 2.08 18.34 22.78
CA GLU A 12 3.00 17.94 21.72
C GLU A 12 2.21 17.85 20.41
N LYS A 13 2.40 18.84 19.53
CA LYS A 13 1.79 18.91 18.20
C LYS A 13 2.49 17.94 17.25
N PHE A 14 2.13 16.66 17.32
CA PHE A 14 2.27 15.79 16.16
C PHE A 14 0.86 15.53 15.63
N GLY A 15 0.48 16.26 14.58
CA GLY A 15 -0.65 15.87 13.74
C GLY A 15 -0.41 14.46 13.17
N PRO A 16 -1.42 13.80 12.57
CA PRO A 16 -1.23 12.46 12.02
C PRO A 16 -0.03 12.51 11.08
N MET A 17 1.05 11.82 11.46
CA MET A 17 2.27 11.68 10.69
C MET A 17 1.85 11.04 9.39
N GLN A 18 1.65 11.87 8.36
CA GLN A 18 1.35 11.38 7.03
C GLN A 18 2.53 10.50 6.66
N PRO A 19 2.32 9.21 6.30
CA PRO A 19 3.41 8.42 5.76
C PRO A 19 3.95 9.22 4.58
N SER A 20 5.23 9.57 4.63
CA SER A 20 5.90 10.15 3.49
C SER A 20 5.96 9.06 2.43
N ILE A 21 4.91 8.99 1.61
CA ILE A 21 4.84 8.11 0.44
C ILE A 21 6.08 8.44 -0.38
N SER A 22 7.02 7.50 -0.43
CA SER A 22 8.21 7.69 -1.26
C SER A 22 7.76 7.56 -2.72
N ASN A 23 8.44 8.20 -3.69
CA ASN A 23 8.08 8.00 -5.11
C ASN A 23 8.08 6.51 -5.51
N GLU A 24 8.87 5.67 -4.83
CA GLU A 24 8.81 4.21 -5.03
C GLU A 24 7.43 3.61 -4.67
N ASP A 25 6.73 4.15 -3.67
CA ASP A 25 5.40 3.69 -3.29
C ASP A 25 4.35 3.99 -4.36
N MET A 26 4.56 4.99 -5.23
CA MET A 26 3.59 5.34 -6.26
C MET A 26 3.54 4.28 -7.38
N PHE A 27 4.70 3.82 -7.85
CA PHE A 27 4.80 2.88 -8.97
C PHE A 27 4.34 1.46 -8.62
N PHE A 28 4.48 1.07 -7.36
CA PHE A 28 4.09 -0.27 -6.89
C PHE A 28 2.77 -0.27 -6.11
N SER A 29 2.05 0.86 -6.05
CA SER A 29 0.77 0.99 -5.32
C SER A 29 -0.24 -0.09 -5.70
N GLN A 30 -0.50 -0.29 -7.00
CA GLN A 30 -1.46 -1.30 -7.48
C GLN A 30 -1.07 -2.75 -7.17
N ALA A 31 0.24 -3.03 -7.07
CA ALA A 31 0.74 -4.34 -6.67
C ALA A 31 0.58 -4.54 -5.16
N ARG A 32 0.84 -3.51 -4.35
CA ARG A 32 0.62 -3.52 -2.90
C ARG A 32 -0.86 -3.70 -2.57
N GLU A 33 -1.74 -2.94 -3.21
CA GLU A 33 -3.19 -3.06 -3.05
C GLU A 33 -3.68 -4.49 -3.31
N LEU A 34 -3.26 -5.10 -4.43
CA LEU A 34 -3.64 -6.48 -4.73
C LEU A 34 -3.06 -7.49 -3.72
N PHE A 35 -1.83 -7.28 -3.27
CA PHE A 35 -1.25 -8.14 -2.24
C PHE A 35 -2.05 -8.06 -0.94
N GLU A 36 -2.42 -6.85 -0.50
CA GLU A 36 -3.25 -6.62 0.67
C GLU A 36 -4.63 -7.26 0.50
N GLU A 37 -5.27 -7.14 -0.67
CA GLU A 37 -6.53 -7.82 -0.98
C GLU A 37 -6.43 -9.36 -0.88
N ILE A 38 -5.32 -9.95 -1.35
CA ILE A 38 -5.07 -11.40 -1.23
C ILE A 38 -4.93 -11.79 0.25
N VAL A 39 -4.17 -11.02 1.03
CA VAL A 39 -3.97 -11.27 2.47
C VAL A 39 -5.28 -11.14 3.24
N ASP A 40 -6.06 -10.09 2.97
CA ASP A 40 -7.37 -9.86 3.58
C ASP A 40 -8.35 -10.98 3.24
N TRP A 41 -8.37 -11.41 1.97
CA TRP A 41 -9.19 -12.55 1.57
C TRP A 41 -8.78 -13.83 2.31
N LEU A 42 -7.48 -14.15 2.37
CA LEU A 42 -6.97 -15.31 3.11
C LEU A 42 -7.28 -15.27 4.61
N GLY A 43 -7.32 -14.08 5.20
CA GLY A 43 -7.66 -13.87 6.61
C GLY A 43 -9.17 -13.79 6.89
N SER A 44 -10.01 -13.73 5.85
CA SER A 44 -11.46 -13.58 5.99
C SER A 44 -12.19 -14.91 6.21
N ASP A 45 -13.39 -14.88 6.77
CA ASP A 45 -14.24 -16.07 6.88
C ASP A 45 -14.69 -16.62 5.51
N SER A 46 -14.48 -15.88 4.40
CA SER A 46 -14.87 -16.31 3.06
C SER A 46 -14.06 -17.51 2.54
N VAL A 47 -12.90 -17.81 3.14
CA VAL A 47 -12.12 -19.01 2.80
C VAL A 47 -12.57 -20.24 3.57
N CYS A 48 -13.35 -20.08 4.64
CA CYS A 48 -13.88 -21.21 5.40
C CYS A 48 -14.82 -22.04 4.52
N GLY A 49 -14.45 -23.30 4.30
CA GLY A 49 -15.24 -24.25 3.50
C GLY A 49 -14.81 -24.35 2.03
N LEU A 50 -13.83 -23.55 1.59
CA LEU A 50 -13.21 -23.74 0.27
C LEU A 50 -12.35 -25.00 0.27
N GLN A 51 -12.36 -25.71 -0.87
CA GLN A 51 -11.44 -26.81 -1.11
C GLN A 51 -10.04 -26.30 -1.39
N HIS A 52 -9.05 -27.16 -1.19
CA HIS A 52 -7.65 -26.83 -1.48
C HIS A 52 -7.44 -26.34 -2.91
N GLY A 53 -8.05 -27.01 -3.89
CA GLY A 53 -7.95 -26.61 -5.29
C GLY A 53 -8.55 -25.23 -5.59
N GLU A 54 -9.62 -24.83 -4.89
CA GLU A 54 -10.22 -23.50 -5.04
C GLU A 54 -9.29 -22.41 -4.49
N LEU A 55 -8.65 -22.68 -3.35
CA LEU A 55 -7.63 -21.80 -2.78
C LEU A 55 -6.43 -21.68 -3.72
N GLU A 56 -5.90 -22.81 -4.20
CA GLU A 56 -4.74 -22.85 -5.09
C GLU A 56 -5.02 -22.12 -6.42
N SER A 57 -6.16 -22.36 -7.05
CA SER A 57 -6.51 -21.68 -8.31
C SER A 57 -6.58 -20.17 -8.12
N LYS A 58 -7.26 -19.71 -7.07
CA LYS A 58 -7.41 -18.27 -6.82
C LYS A 58 -6.09 -17.61 -6.40
N LEU A 59 -5.25 -18.30 -5.63
CA LEU A 59 -3.90 -17.81 -5.30
C LEU A 59 -3.00 -17.75 -6.54
N LEU A 60 -3.09 -18.73 -7.43
CA LEU A 60 -2.30 -18.76 -8.66
C LEU A 60 -2.69 -17.61 -9.58
N GLU A 61 -3.99 -17.40 -9.81
CA GLU A 61 -4.51 -16.32 -10.65
C GLU A 61 -4.09 -14.94 -10.11
N ASN A 62 -4.36 -14.67 -8.83
CA ASN A 62 -4.00 -13.38 -8.23
C ASN A 62 -2.48 -13.21 -8.09
N GLY A 63 -1.74 -14.31 -7.89
CA GLY A 63 -0.28 -14.29 -7.87
C GLY A 63 0.32 -13.89 -9.21
N TYR A 64 -0.20 -14.40 -10.33
CA TYR A 64 0.24 -13.97 -11.66
C TYR A 64 -0.07 -12.51 -11.93
N GLU A 65 -1.26 -12.05 -11.53
CA GLU A 65 -1.62 -10.63 -11.67
C GLU A 65 -0.74 -9.74 -10.79
N LEU A 66 -0.40 -10.17 -9.57
CA LEU A 66 0.55 -9.47 -8.71
C LEU A 66 1.93 -9.33 -9.38
N LEU A 67 2.46 -10.43 -9.95
CA LEU A 67 3.72 -10.40 -10.68
C LEU A 67 3.66 -9.48 -11.91
N ARG A 68 2.53 -9.46 -12.62
CA ARG A 68 2.30 -8.56 -13.75
C ARG A 68 2.36 -7.10 -13.30
N ARG A 69 1.67 -6.73 -12.21
CA ARG A 69 1.65 -5.37 -11.66
C ARG A 69 3.00 -4.92 -11.12
N LEU A 70 3.76 -5.83 -10.51
CA LEU A 70 5.15 -5.55 -10.11
C LEU A 70 6.04 -5.24 -11.31
N LEU A 71 5.92 -6.04 -12.38
CA LEU A 71 6.68 -5.80 -13.61
C LEU A 71 6.27 -4.46 -14.26
N GLN A 72 4.98 -4.14 -14.25
CA GLN A 72 4.48 -2.86 -14.75
C GLN A 72 5.03 -1.68 -13.95
N GLY A 73 4.96 -1.74 -12.61
CA GLY A 73 5.51 -0.69 -11.76
C GLY A 73 7.02 -0.46 -11.98
N TYR A 74 7.78 -1.53 -12.25
CA TYR A 74 9.17 -1.41 -12.65
C TYR A 74 9.35 -0.68 -13.99
N PHE A 75 8.53 -0.99 -15.00
CA PHE A 75 8.59 -0.29 -16.28
C PHE A 75 8.17 1.18 -16.16
N ASP A 76 7.11 1.47 -15.41
CA ASP A 76 6.61 2.82 -15.21
C ASP A 76 7.68 3.70 -14.54
N ARG A 77 8.33 3.19 -13.46
CA ARG A 77 9.47 3.86 -12.81
C ARG A 77 10.59 4.15 -13.80
N ARG A 78 10.94 3.15 -14.61
CA ARG A 78 12.05 3.26 -15.55
C ARG A 78 11.76 4.26 -16.69
N SER A 79 10.51 4.30 -17.15
CA SER A 79 10.07 5.31 -18.13
C SER A 79 10.10 6.72 -17.56
N ASP A 80 9.74 6.90 -16.28
CA ASP A 80 9.83 8.19 -15.60
C ASP A 80 11.29 8.67 -15.50
N ASP A 81 12.21 7.78 -15.09
CA ASP A 81 13.66 8.05 -15.04
C ASP A 81 14.24 8.44 -16.42
N GLU A 82 13.76 7.81 -17.51
CA GLU A 82 14.19 8.10 -18.88
C GLU A 82 13.64 9.45 -19.39
N ILE A 83 12.39 9.81 -19.06
CA ILE A 83 11.76 11.09 -19.44
C ILE A 83 12.43 12.27 -18.73
N GLU A 84 12.77 12.12 -17.44
CA GLU A 84 13.52 13.16 -16.71
C GLU A 84 14.93 13.35 -17.31
N GLY A 85 15.60 12.28 -17.72
CA GLY A 85 16.93 12.35 -18.34
C GLY A 85 16.98 13.05 -19.70
N GLU A 86 15.91 13.01 -20.49
CA GLU A 86 15.84 13.67 -21.81
C GLU A 86 15.31 15.12 -21.75
N CYS A 87 14.56 15.49 -20.71
CA CYS A 87 14.06 16.87 -20.55
C CYS A 87 15.17 17.89 -20.20
N PHE A 88 16.30 17.43 -19.66
CA PHE A 88 17.45 18.26 -19.29
C PHE A 88 18.64 18.21 -20.28
N ARG A 89 18.46 17.65 -21.48
CA ARG A 89 19.49 17.61 -22.52
C ARG A 89 19.30 18.67 -23.60
#